data_AF-A0A8X8G877-F1
#
_entry.id   AF-A0A8X8G877-F1
#
_cell.length_a   1.000
_cell.length_b   1.000
_cell.length_c   1.000
_cell.angle_alpha   90.00
_cell.angle_beta   90.00
_cell.angle_gamma   90.00
#
_symmetry.space_group_name_H-M   'P 1'
#
loop_
_entity.id
_entity.type
_entity.pdbx_description
1 polymer ?
#
loop_
_entity_poly.entity_id
_entity_poly.type
_entity_poly.pdbx_seq_one_letter_code
_entity_poly.pdbx_strand_id
1 'polypeptide(L)'
;MFGFFKALTGNSASKGHAPGKGRALSNLLVGGYPEHLYPVDDPQGVGGYQLAIEALIRDESPEVIYLRSETEDLSVVRKGLAYLSRIGGQVGVADQLPDEEVAALFGVDVRSYQSAVVNPQGDAAAYAG
;
A
#
# COMPACT_ATOMS: atom_id res chain seq x y z
N MET A 1 -50.15 1.13 22.95
CA MET A 1 -48.89 1.77 23.40
C MET A 1 -48.01 1.92 22.16
N PHE A 2 -47.62 3.17 21.87
CA PHE A 2 -46.61 3.68 20.91
C PHE A 2 -45.65 2.65 20.27
N GLY A 3 -45.23 2.69 19.01
CA GLY A 3 -45.39 3.65 17.91
C GLY A 3 -44.24 3.50 16.87
N PHE A 4 -44.55 3.79 15.60
CA PHE A 4 -43.73 4.41 14.52
C PHE A 4 -42.56 3.67 13.82
N PHE A 5 -42.81 3.35 12.53
CA PHE A 5 -41.82 3.27 11.44
C PHE A 5 -41.42 4.68 10.95
N LYS A 6 -40.11 4.91 10.72
CA LYS A 6 -39.51 5.96 9.86
C LYS A 6 -38.22 5.36 9.28
N ALA A 7 -38.12 5.06 7.98
CA ALA A 7 -37.85 5.97 6.86
C ALA A 7 -36.38 6.45 6.79
N LEU A 8 -35.75 6.06 5.68
CA LEU A 8 -34.50 6.52 5.05
C LEU A 8 -34.07 7.95 5.43
N THR A 9 -32.81 8.09 5.84
CA THR A 9 -32.02 9.29 5.51
C THR A 9 -30.55 8.92 5.55
N GLY A 10 -29.89 9.07 4.40
CA GLY A 10 -28.45 9.00 4.32
C GLY A 10 -27.81 10.11 5.16
N ASN A 11 -26.60 9.84 5.61
CA ASN A 11 -25.64 10.89 5.89
C ASN A 11 -24.26 10.32 5.58
N SER A 12 -23.75 10.63 4.38
CA SER A 12 -22.34 10.53 4.05
C SER A 12 -21.59 11.42 5.04
N ALA A 13 -21.17 10.83 6.16
CA ALA A 13 -20.19 11.43 7.04
C ALA A 13 -18.84 11.30 6.34
N SER A 14 -18.48 12.35 5.61
CA SER A 14 -17.11 12.72 5.31
C SER A 14 -16.27 12.58 6.60
N LYS A 15 -15.54 11.47 6.70
CA LYS A 15 -14.55 11.26 7.75
C LYS A 15 -13.36 12.17 7.44
N GLY A 16 -13.49 13.43 7.85
CA GLY A 16 -12.36 14.30 8.09
C GLY A 16 -11.41 13.60 9.06
N HIS A 17 -10.24 13.23 8.57
CA HIS A 17 -9.17 12.64 9.36
C HIS A 17 -8.57 13.74 10.24
N ALA A 18 -9.08 13.86 11.47
CA ALA A 18 -8.45 14.68 12.49
C ALA A 18 -7.13 14.01 12.94
N PRO A 19 -6.00 14.73 12.97
CA PRO A 19 -4.73 14.19 13.46
C PRO A 19 -4.68 14.36 14.98
N GLY A 20 -4.70 13.26 15.75
CA GLY A 20 -4.60 13.37 17.20
C GLY A 20 -4.82 12.09 17.99
N LYS A 21 -3.79 11.24 18.06
CA LYS A 21 -3.36 10.39 19.20
C LYS A 21 -2.35 9.40 18.64
N GLY A 22 -1.16 9.32 19.25
CA GLY A 22 0.00 8.54 18.81
C GLY A 22 -0.36 7.37 17.90
N ARG A 23 -0.28 7.61 16.59
CA ARG A 23 -0.62 6.62 15.58
C ARG A 23 0.43 5.54 15.71
N ALA A 24 0.00 4.32 16.06
CA ALA A 24 0.90 3.18 16.02
C ALA A 24 1.48 3.11 14.61
N LEU A 25 2.80 3.11 14.51
CA LEU A 25 3.50 3.03 13.23
C LEU A 25 3.04 1.75 12.52
N SER A 26 2.62 1.87 11.27
CA SER A 26 2.14 0.74 10.48
C SER A 26 3.29 0.08 9.73
N ASN A 27 3.42 -1.25 9.83
CA ASN A 27 4.44 -2.01 9.09
C ASN A 27 4.15 -2.08 7.59
N LEU A 28 2.93 -1.69 7.17
CA LEU A 28 2.54 -1.57 5.78
C LEU A 28 1.50 -0.46 5.60
N LEU A 29 1.71 0.34 4.58
CA LEU A 29 0.77 1.23 3.94
C LEU A 29 0.71 0.88 2.46
N VAL A 30 -0.49 0.89 1.89
CA VAL A 30 -0.78 0.51 0.50
C VAL A 30 -1.59 1.62 -0.15
N GLY A 31 -1.38 1.87 -1.45
CA GLY A 31 -2.22 2.75 -2.24
C GLY A 31 -1.82 2.81 -3.71
N GLY A 32 -2.70 3.34 -4.56
CA GLY A 32 -2.41 3.56 -5.98
C GLY A 32 -1.56 4.81 -6.26
N TYR A 33 -1.39 5.67 -5.26
CA TYR A 33 -0.64 6.93 -5.34
C TYR A 33 0.19 7.14 -4.06
N PRO A 34 1.40 7.73 -4.14
CA PRO A 34 2.27 7.90 -2.98
C PRO A 34 1.70 8.85 -1.93
N GLU A 35 0.83 9.79 -2.31
CA GLU A 35 0.11 10.71 -1.41
C GLU A 35 -1.13 10.09 -0.74
N HIS A 36 -1.67 8.99 -1.30
CA HIS A 36 -2.93 8.37 -0.86
C HIS A 36 -2.70 6.93 -0.37
N LEU A 37 -1.80 6.79 0.61
CA LEU A 37 -1.53 5.51 1.26
C LEU A 37 -2.40 5.32 2.50
N TYR A 38 -3.01 4.15 2.63
CA TYR A 38 -3.77 3.76 3.83
C TYR A 38 -3.04 2.65 4.59
N PRO A 39 -3.11 2.65 5.94
CA PRO A 39 -2.43 1.66 6.75
C PRO A 39 -3.11 0.30 6.63
N VAL A 40 -2.29 -0.76 6.65
CA VAL A 40 -2.73 -2.14 6.71
C VAL A 40 -2.39 -2.71 8.08
N ASP A 41 -3.39 -3.22 8.79
CA ASP A 41 -3.22 -3.88 10.07
C ASP A 41 -2.74 -5.33 9.86
N ASP A 42 -1.46 -5.47 9.52
CA ASP A 42 -0.81 -6.77 9.35
C ASP A 42 0.65 -6.74 9.85
N PRO A 43 0.87 -6.55 11.16
CA PRO A 43 2.22 -6.38 11.71
C PRO A 43 3.13 -7.59 11.50
N GLN A 44 2.57 -8.79 11.32
CA GLN A 44 3.32 -10.03 11.11
C GLN A 44 3.35 -10.48 9.64
N GLY A 45 2.65 -9.80 8.74
CA GLY A 45 2.52 -10.22 7.34
C GLY A 45 1.87 -11.60 7.21
N VAL A 46 0.80 -11.87 7.95
CA VAL A 46 0.06 -13.15 7.97
C VAL A 46 -0.99 -13.25 6.86
N GLY A 47 -1.18 -12.19 6.07
CA GLY A 47 -2.04 -12.21 4.88
C GLY A 47 -2.91 -10.98 4.72
N GLY A 48 -2.96 -10.08 5.70
CA GLY A 48 -3.67 -8.81 5.59
C GLY A 48 -3.12 -7.94 4.45
N TYR A 49 -1.82 -8.02 4.15
CA TYR A 49 -1.23 -7.37 2.98
C TYR A 49 -1.84 -7.85 1.65
N GLN A 50 -2.17 -9.14 1.51
CA GLN A 50 -2.77 -9.67 0.28
C GLN A 50 -4.20 -9.14 0.11
N LEU A 51 -4.99 -9.19 1.18
CA LEU A 51 -6.36 -8.69 1.17
C LEU A 51 -6.42 -7.19 0.87
N ALA A 52 -5.48 -6.41 1.40
CA ALA A 52 -5.38 -4.98 1.14
C ALA A 52 -5.04 -4.67 -0.33
N ILE A 53 -4.12 -5.43 -0.91
CA ILE A 53 -3.74 -5.30 -2.33
C ILE A 53 -4.89 -5.72 -3.24
N GLU A 54 -5.55 -6.84 -2.96
CA GLU A 54 -6.69 -7.31 -3.74
C GLU A 54 -7.87 -6.33 -3.68
N ALA A 55 -8.15 -5.78 -2.49
CA ALA A 55 -9.15 -4.75 -2.33
C ALA A 55 -8.81 -3.51 -3.17
N LEU A 56 -7.55 -3.05 -3.14
CA LEU A 56 -7.09 -1.94 -3.96
C LEU A 56 -7.30 -2.20 -5.46
N ILE A 57 -6.86 -3.35 -5.94
CA ILE A 57 -6.96 -3.74 -7.36
C ILE A 57 -8.43 -3.77 -7.79
N ARG A 58 -9.28 -4.37 -6.96
CA ARG A 58 -10.71 -4.49 -7.26
C ARG A 58 -11.42 -3.13 -7.25
N ASP A 59 -11.11 -2.29 -6.27
CA ASP A 59 -11.91 -1.09 -5.99
C ASP A 59 -11.39 0.14 -6.77
N GLU A 60 -10.08 0.22 -7.02
CA GLU A 60 -9.44 1.36 -7.71
C GLU A 60 -8.79 0.98 -9.06
N SER A 61 -8.49 -0.30 -9.28
CA SER A 61 -7.82 -0.80 -10.50
C SER A 61 -6.57 0.02 -10.92
N PRO A 62 -5.61 0.24 -10.00
CA PRO A 62 -4.43 1.03 -10.32
C PRO A 62 -3.44 0.24 -11.20
N GLU A 63 -2.73 0.96 -12.07
CA GLU A 63 -1.61 0.40 -12.84
C GLU A 63 -0.35 0.21 -12.00
N VAL A 64 -0.19 1.03 -10.95
CA VAL A 64 0.95 1.06 -10.04
C VAL A 64 0.47 0.97 -8.60
N ILE A 65 1.12 0.16 -7.78
CA ILE A 65 0.81 -0.03 -6.37
C ILE A 65 2.02 0.36 -5.54
N TYR A 66 1.84 1.35 -4.69
CA TYR A 66 2.85 1.86 -3.77
C TYR A 66 2.72 1.14 -2.42
N LEU A 67 3.84 0.63 -1.93
CA LEU A 67 3.99 -0.05 -0.65
C LEU A 67 5.01 0.71 0.19
N ARG A 68 4.65 1.01 1.45
CA ARG A 68 5.52 1.72 2.40
C ARG A 68 5.39 1.13 3.79
N SER A 69 6.43 1.19 4.61
CA SER A 69 6.39 0.95 6.05
C SER A 69 6.65 2.28 6.78
N GLU A 70 5.92 2.54 7.86
CA GLU A 70 6.23 3.61 8.82
C GLU A 70 7.28 3.16 9.85
N THR A 71 7.73 1.91 9.79
CA THR A 71 8.76 1.33 10.67
C THR A 71 10.01 0.95 9.87
N GLU A 72 11.10 0.65 10.59
CA GLU A 72 12.31 0.05 10.00
C GLU A 72 12.08 -1.39 9.50
N ASP A 73 11.00 -2.04 9.93
CA ASP A 73 10.64 -3.37 9.44
C ASP A 73 9.99 -3.29 8.06
N LEU A 74 10.76 -3.67 7.05
CA LEU A 74 10.32 -3.77 5.64
C LEU A 74 9.89 -5.20 5.26
N SER A 75 9.76 -6.13 6.21
CA SER A 75 9.42 -7.53 5.93
C SER A 75 8.05 -7.68 5.26
N VAL A 76 7.05 -6.91 5.70
CA VAL A 76 5.69 -6.94 5.15
C VAL A 76 5.66 -6.27 3.76
N VAL A 77 6.44 -5.22 3.55
CA VAL A 77 6.62 -4.59 2.23
C VAL A 77 7.19 -5.60 1.22
N ARG A 78 8.26 -6.33 1.58
CA ARG A 78 8.83 -7.39 0.74
C ARG A 78 7.82 -8.49 0.41
N LYS A 79 7.01 -8.92 1.39
CA LYS A 79 5.92 -9.90 1.17
C LYS A 79 4.88 -9.36 0.19
N GLY A 80 4.52 -8.08 0.29
CA GLY A 80 3.63 -7.39 -0.64
C GLY A 80 4.18 -7.38 -2.07
N LEU A 81 5.43 -6.96 -2.25
CA LEU A 81 6.09 -6.97 -3.57
C LEU A 81 6.17 -8.39 -4.16
N ALA A 82 6.53 -9.39 -3.35
CA ALA A 82 6.57 -10.78 -3.78
C ALA A 82 5.18 -11.33 -4.15
N TYR A 83 4.10 -10.77 -3.59
CA TYR A 83 2.74 -11.10 -3.99
C TYR A 83 2.36 -10.44 -5.31
N LEU A 84 2.68 -9.14 -5.48
CA LEU A 84 2.47 -8.41 -6.73
C LEU A 84 3.21 -9.08 -7.89
N SER A 85 4.44 -9.54 -7.69
CA SER A 85 5.20 -10.25 -8.73
C SER A 85 4.58 -11.58 -9.13
N ARG A 86 3.84 -12.24 -8.23
CA ARG A 86 3.13 -13.50 -8.51
C ARG A 86 1.84 -13.30 -9.30
N ILE A 87 1.06 -12.28 -8.95
CA ILE A 87 -0.23 -12.04 -9.61
C ILE A 87 -0.05 -11.33 -10.96
N GLY A 88 1.02 -10.55 -11.12
CA GLY A 88 1.34 -9.82 -12.34
C GLY A 88 0.31 -8.74 -12.69
N GLY A 89 0.60 -7.94 -13.72
CA GLY A 89 -0.33 -6.93 -14.23
C GLY A 89 -0.35 -5.58 -13.50
N GLN A 90 0.32 -5.47 -12.35
CA GLN A 90 0.56 -4.19 -11.66
C GLN A 90 2.05 -4.02 -11.35
N VAL A 91 2.52 -2.77 -11.36
CA VAL A 91 3.89 -2.41 -10.97
C VAL A 91 3.93 -2.18 -9.46
N GLY A 92 4.77 -2.93 -8.76
CA GLY A 92 5.02 -2.71 -7.34
C GLY A 92 6.14 -1.69 -7.10
N VAL A 93 5.85 -0.65 -6.31
CA VAL A 93 6.80 0.40 -5.96
C VAL A 93 6.98 0.43 -4.46
N ALA A 94 8.24 0.40 -4.02
CA ALA A 94 8.59 0.54 -2.62
C ALA A 94 9.87 1.36 -2.51
N ASP A 95 9.71 2.69 -2.43
CA ASP A 95 10.83 3.64 -2.42
C ASP A 95 11.83 3.38 -1.28
N GLN A 96 11.44 2.64 -0.23
CA GLN A 96 12.32 2.30 0.89
C GLN A 96 13.25 1.11 0.62
N LEU A 97 13.07 0.40 -0.50
CA LEU A 97 13.91 -0.71 -0.91
C LEU A 97 14.73 -0.31 -2.15
N PRO A 98 15.98 -0.79 -2.27
CA PRO A 98 16.78 -0.52 -3.46
C PRO A 98 16.16 -1.18 -4.69
N ASP A 99 16.25 -0.50 -5.84
CA ASP A 99 15.73 -0.98 -7.13
C ASP A 99 16.24 -2.40 -7.48
N GLU A 100 17.49 -2.72 -7.14
CA GLU A 100 18.07 -4.05 -7.34
C GLU A 100 17.28 -5.15 -6.63
N GLU A 101 16.85 -4.87 -5.39
CA GLU A 101 16.09 -5.81 -4.58
C GLU A 101 14.67 -5.96 -5.12
N VAL A 102 14.02 -4.86 -5.49
CA VAL A 102 12.68 -4.90 -6.07
C VAL A 102 12.70 -5.61 -7.43
N ALA A 103 13.63 -5.25 -8.32
CA ALA A 103 13.79 -5.90 -9.63
C ALA A 103 14.02 -7.41 -9.49
N ALA A 104 14.81 -7.85 -8.50
CA ALA A 104 15.02 -9.26 -8.22
C ALA A 104 13.73 -9.98 -7.79
N LEU A 105 12.84 -9.34 -7.01
CA LEU A 105 11.54 -9.90 -6.63
C LEU A 105 10.60 -10.09 -7.82
N PHE A 106 10.71 -9.22 -8.84
CA PHE A 106 9.96 -9.31 -10.09
C PHE A 106 10.64 -10.20 -11.14
N GLY A 107 11.87 -10.67 -10.89
CA GLY A 107 12.62 -11.51 -11.84
C GLY A 107 13.03 -10.76 -13.12
N VAL A 108 13.18 -9.44 -13.04
CA VAL A 108 13.57 -8.57 -14.16
C VAL A 108 14.90 -7.89 -13.88
N ASP A 109 15.55 -7.36 -14.91
CA ASP A 109 16.71 -6.49 -14.70
C ASP A 109 16.27 -5.10 -14.22
N VAL A 110 17.20 -4.39 -13.56
CA VAL A 110 16.96 -3.06 -12.97
C VAL A 110 16.47 -2.04 -14.01
N ARG A 111 16.99 -2.08 -15.25
CA ARG A 111 16.55 -1.11 -16.27
C ARG A 111 15.12 -1.38 -16.71
N SER A 112 14.75 -2.65 -16.88
CA SER A 112 13.37 -3.05 -17.16
C SER A 112 12.43 -2.60 -16.05
N TYR A 113 12.82 -2.80 -14.78
CA TYR A 113 12.07 -2.27 -13.64
C TYR A 113 11.92 -0.74 -13.71
N GLN A 114 13.02 0.00 -13.81
CA GLN A 114 13.04 1.47 -13.88
C GLN A 114 12.25 2.03 -15.06
N SER A 115 12.16 1.29 -16.17
CA SER A 115 11.33 1.68 -17.32
C SER A 115 9.83 1.53 -17.08
N ALA A 116 9.44 0.66 -16.15
CA ALA A 116 8.05 0.41 -15.76
C ALA A 116 7.58 1.31 -14.61
N VAL A 117 8.49 1.88 -13.82
CA VAL A 117 8.13 2.82 -12.75
C VAL A 117 8.13 4.26 -13.27
N VAL A 118 7.06 5.01 -13.00
CA VAL A 118 6.93 6.43 -13.38
C VAL A 118 7.95 7.34 -12.65
N ASN A 119 8.62 6.85 -11.61
CA ASN A 119 9.65 7.56 -10.85
C ASN A 119 10.88 6.69 -10.54
N PRO A 120 11.80 6.47 -11.50
CA PRO A 120 13.01 5.66 -11.31
C PRO A 120 14.10 6.34 -10.45
N GLN A 121 13.78 7.45 -9.79
CA GLN A 121 14.67 8.23 -8.92
C GLN A 121 14.11 8.35 -7.49
N GLY A 122 13.16 7.48 -7.10
CA GLY A 122 12.70 7.38 -5.72
C GLY A 122 13.91 7.19 -4.79
N ASP A 123 14.18 8.18 -3.94
CA ASP A 123 15.40 8.22 -3.14
C ASP A 123 15.28 7.26 -1.95
N ALA A 124 15.66 6.01 -2.15
CA ALA A 124 15.71 5.03 -1.07
C ALA A 124 16.60 5.45 0.10
N ALA A 125 17.62 6.30 -0.17
CA ALA A 125 18.47 6.84 0.89
C ALA A 125 17.74 7.87 1.76
N ALA A 126 16.67 8.51 1.27
CA ALA A 126 15.83 9.41 2.07
C ALA A 126 15.10 8.68 3.22
N TYR A 127 15.05 7.35 3.19
CA TYR A 127 14.38 6.51 4.17
C TYR A 127 15.34 5.69 5.05
N ALA A 128 16.66 5.79 4.86
CA ALA A 128 17.68 5.04 5.59
C ALA A 128 18.05 5.64 6.98
N GLY A 129 17.08 6.27 7.65
CA GLY A 129 17.25 6.96 8.93
C GLY A 129 17.12 6.04 10.14
#